data_AF-A0A9D8KNI6-F1
#
_entry.id   AF-A0A9D8KNI6-F1
#
_cell.length_a   1.000
_cell.length_b   1.000
_cell.length_c   1.000
_cell.angle_alpha   90.00
_cell.angle_beta   90.00
_cell.angle_gamma   90.00
#
_symmetry.space_group_name_H-M   'P 1'
#
loop_
_entity.id
_entity.type
_entity.pdbx_description
1 polymer ?
#
loop_
_entity_poly.entity_id
_entity_poly.type
_entity_poly.pdbx_seq_one_letter_code
_entity_poly.pdbx_strand_id
1 'polypeptide(L)'
;MTGITPATLLRGIAAAGLVIAWGWLAHAASSGEGDSNLAVAVASAPLLAIVVILLWRVGRKWWLIAGALAVVGTLAWHWQALRHNVALLYCLQHVGTNLALGLLFGRSLFGPGESLVTRFARLAHHGVLSHAQLRYTRQVTIAWTAFFGATAAVSTTLFLFAPPAVWSIFANLLTIPLLGLMFAAEYLVRQRVLPPAECAGIADSVRGYRETMRQRGSRASNR
;
A
#
# COMPACT_ATOMS: atom_id res chain seq x y z
N MET A 1 8.59 -1.53 -25.81
CA MET A 1 8.32 -0.20 -25.21
C MET A 1 6.81 -0.03 -25.18
N THR A 2 6.17 -0.28 -24.04
CA THR A 2 4.72 -0.11 -23.87
C THR A 2 4.43 1.39 -23.77
N GLY A 3 3.91 1.98 -24.84
CA GLY A 3 3.57 3.40 -24.88
C GLY A 3 2.49 3.72 -23.84
N ILE A 4 2.77 4.68 -22.96
CA ILE A 4 1.79 5.20 -22.02
C ILE A 4 0.70 5.88 -22.85
N THR A 5 -0.49 5.30 -22.89
CA THR A 5 -1.59 5.89 -23.64
C THR A 5 -2.08 7.15 -22.92
N PRO A 6 -2.53 8.20 -23.64
CA PRO A 6 -3.05 9.43 -23.04
C PRO A 6 -4.16 9.15 -22.01
N ALA A 7 -4.99 8.14 -22.27
CA ALA A 7 -6.03 7.70 -21.35
C ALA A 7 -5.48 7.11 -20.03
N THR A 8 -4.33 6.44 -20.06
CA THR A 8 -3.66 5.90 -18.86
C THR A 8 -3.04 7.02 -18.05
N LEU A 9 -2.44 8.00 -18.72
CA LEU A 9 -1.91 9.23 -18.11
C LEU A 9 -3.02 10.05 -17.45
N LEU A 10 -4.13 10.28 -18.15
CA LEU A 10 -5.29 11.00 -17.64
C LEU A 10 -5.91 10.31 -16.41
N ARG A 11 -6.05 8.97 -16.46
CA ARG A 11 -6.53 8.18 -15.32
C ARG A 11 -5.59 8.25 -14.12
N GLY A 12 -4.28 8.23 -14.34
CA GLY A 12 -3.27 8.39 -13.29
C GLY A 12 -3.33 9.76 -12.63
N ILE A 13 -3.42 10.83 -13.42
CA ILE A 13 -3.57 12.20 -12.93
C ILE A 13 -4.87 12.37 -12.16
N ALA A 14 -5.99 11.83 -12.68
CA ALA A 14 -7.28 11.88 -12.00
C ALA A 14 -7.24 11.15 -10.65
N ALA A 15 -6.63 9.96 -10.59
CA ALA A 15 -6.46 9.22 -9.34
C ALA A 15 -5.58 9.97 -8.34
N ALA A 16 -4.46 10.56 -8.78
CA ALA A 16 -3.60 11.37 -7.93
C ALA A 16 -4.32 12.61 -7.39
N GLY A 17 -5.06 13.32 -8.25
CA GLY A 17 -5.90 14.45 -7.84
C GLY A 17 -6.96 14.06 -6.81
N LEU A 18 -7.57 12.89 -6.96
CA LEU A 18 -8.57 12.37 -6.03
C LEU A 18 -7.97 12.02 -4.66
N VAL A 19 -6.76 11.44 -4.63
CA VAL A 19 -6.02 11.19 -3.38
C VAL A 19 -5.61 12.49 -2.69
N ILE A 20 -5.16 13.49 -3.45
CA ILE A 20 -4.79 14.80 -2.89
C ILE A 20 -6.03 15.53 -2.34
N ALA A 21 -7.12 15.56 -3.10
CA ALA A 21 -8.39 16.13 -2.66
C ALA A 21 -8.89 15.43 -1.39
N TRP A 22 -8.77 14.11 -1.34
CA TRP A 22 -9.10 13.31 -0.16
C TRP A 22 -8.25 13.68 1.07
N GLY A 23 -6.92 13.77 0.91
CA GLY A 23 -6.01 14.13 2.00
C GLY A 23 -6.30 15.53 2.55
N TRP A 24 -6.62 16.48 1.67
CA TRP A 24 -7.01 17.84 2.06
C TRP A 24 -8.34 17.86 2.84
N LEU A 25 -9.34 17.13 2.36
CA LEU A 25 -10.63 16.97 3.05
C LEU A 25 -10.46 16.32 4.43
N ALA A 26 -9.63 15.27 4.53
CA ALA A 26 -9.32 14.61 5.79
C ALA A 26 -8.57 15.54 6.75
N HIS A 27 -7.72 16.43 6.25
CA HIS A 27 -7.04 17.43 7.06
C HIS A 27 -7.99 18.45 7.64
N ALA A 28 -8.80 19.11 6.80
CA ALA A 28 -9.80 20.09 7.23
C ALA A 28 -10.82 19.48 8.23
N ALA A 29 -11.15 18.20 8.03
CA ALA A 29 -12.03 17.43 8.91
C ALA A 29 -11.43 17.13 10.29
N SER A 30 -10.10 16.98 10.39
CA SER A 30 -9.41 16.56 11.62
C SER A 30 -8.66 17.70 12.33
N SER A 31 -8.43 18.84 11.66
CA SER A 31 -7.85 20.05 12.26
C SER A 31 -8.84 20.82 13.15
N GLY A 32 -10.15 20.53 13.04
CA GLY A 32 -11.22 21.18 13.79
C GLY A 32 -11.83 22.41 13.11
N GLU A 33 -11.43 22.71 11.87
CA GLU A 33 -11.86 23.91 11.13
C GLU A 33 -13.11 23.70 10.25
N GLY A 34 -13.56 22.46 10.07
CA GLY A 34 -14.69 22.10 9.19
C GLY A 34 -15.96 21.60 9.91
N ASP A 35 -17.09 21.58 9.18
CA ASP A 35 -18.35 21.01 9.66
C ASP A 35 -18.17 19.53 10.04
N SER A 36 -18.39 19.22 11.33
CA SER A 36 -18.18 17.89 11.90
C SER A 36 -19.01 16.79 11.21
N ASN A 37 -20.09 17.15 10.52
CA ASN A 37 -20.91 16.21 9.75
C ASN A 37 -20.23 15.75 8.46
N LEU A 38 -19.64 16.69 7.73
CA LEU A 38 -18.87 16.42 6.52
C LEU A 38 -17.58 15.66 6.86
N ALA A 39 -16.94 16.01 7.98
CA ALA A 39 -15.76 15.33 8.49
C ALA A 39 -15.99 13.83 8.69
N VAL A 40 -17.07 13.45 9.36
CA VAL A 40 -17.39 12.03 9.61
C VAL A 40 -17.83 11.32 8.33
N ALA A 41 -18.58 11.98 7.43
CA ALA A 41 -18.96 11.40 6.15
C ALA A 41 -17.74 11.06 5.28
N VAL A 42 -16.74 11.96 5.25
CA VAL A 42 -15.45 11.72 4.60
C VAL A 42 -14.70 10.59 5.31
N ALA A 43 -14.56 10.58 6.63
CA ALA A 43 -13.90 9.47 7.35
C ALA A 43 -14.51 8.08 7.03
N SER A 44 -15.83 8.04 6.82
CA SER A 44 -16.60 6.81 6.63
C SER A 44 -16.49 6.22 5.23
N ALA A 45 -16.25 7.03 4.19
CA ALA A 45 -16.36 6.57 2.80
C ALA A 45 -15.37 5.44 2.42
N PRO A 46 -14.08 5.47 2.83
CA PRO A 46 -13.14 4.39 2.52
C PRO A 46 -13.48 3.09 3.25
N LEU A 47 -13.96 3.21 4.50
CA LEU A 47 -14.45 2.07 5.29
C LEU A 47 -15.66 1.43 4.63
N LEU A 48 -16.65 2.25 4.22
CA LEU A 48 -17.81 1.79 3.47
C LEU A 48 -17.43 1.15 2.13
N ALA A 49 -16.47 1.73 1.40
CA ALA A 49 -15.97 1.17 0.15
C ALA A 49 -15.30 -0.20 0.36
N ILE A 50 -14.43 -0.34 1.36
CA ILE A 50 -13.78 -1.62 1.70
C ILE A 50 -14.81 -2.66 2.10
N VAL A 51 -15.77 -2.29 2.95
CA VAL A 51 -16.88 -3.14 3.37
C VAL A 51 -17.66 -3.60 2.14
N VAL A 52 -18.10 -2.69 1.27
CA VAL A 52 -18.83 -3.01 0.02
C VAL A 52 -18.02 -3.93 -0.90
N ILE A 53 -16.72 -3.70 -1.07
CA ILE A 53 -15.84 -4.52 -1.93
C ILE A 53 -15.64 -5.94 -1.36
N LEU A 54 -15.34 -6.05 -0.06
CA LEU A 54 -15.17 -7.34 0.62
C LEU A 54 -16.45 -8.15 0.57
N LEU A 55 -17.55 -7.48 0.87
CA LEU A 55 -18.88 -8.03 0.80
C LEU A 55 -19.15 -8.48 -0.67
N TRP A 56 -18.83 -7.68 -1.70
CA TRP A 56 -19.05 -8.04 -3.12
C TRP A 56 -18.31 -9.32 -3.53
N ARG A 57 -17.17 -9.62 -2.90
CA ARG A 57 -16.41 -10.86 -3.13
C ARG A 57 -17.05 -12.11 -2.52
N VAL A 58 -17.99 -11.98 -1.59
CA VAL A 58 -18.66 -13.12 -0.93
C VAL A 58 -19.82 -13.68 -1.77
N GLY A 59 -20.22 -13.00 -2.86
CA GLY A 59 -21.21 -13.49 -3.84
C GLY A 59 -22.65 -13.63 -3.31
N ARG A 60 -22.88 -13.55 -2.00
CA ARG A 60 -24.18 -13.67 -1.33
C ARG A 60 -24.73 -12.32 -0.89
N LYS A 61 -25.72 -11.82 -1.63
CA LYS A 61 -26.39 -10.52 -1.48
C LYS A 61 -27.04 -10.23 -0.12
N TRP A 62 -27.31 -11.24 0.70
CA TRP A 62 -27.87 -11.02 2.04
C TRP A 62 -26.81 -10.81 3.13
N TRP A 63 -25.63 -11.43 3.02
CA TRP A 63 -24.50 -11.14 3.91
C TRP A 63 -23.89 -9.77 3.60
N LEU A 64 -23.94 -9.36 2.33
CA LEU A 64 -23.73 -7.99 1.85
C LEU A 64 -24.58 -6.96 2.63
N ILE A 65 -25.89 -7.17 2.62
CA ILE A 65 -26.85 -6.22 3.22
C ILE A 65 -26.78 -6.28 4.75
N ALA A 66 -26.67 -7.47 5.33
CA ALA A 66 -26.57 -7.63 6.79
C ALA A 66 -25.27 -7.03 7.36
N GLY A 67 -24.14 -7.23 6.68
CA GLY A 67 -22.85 -6.63 7.08
C GLY A 67 -22.85 -5.11 6.94
N ALA A 68 -23.40 -4.58 5.85
CA ALA A 68 -23.52 -3.14 5.65
C ALA A 68 -24.46 -2.49 6.70
N LEU A 69 -25.61 -3.12 6.98
CA LEU A 69 -26.55 -2.64 8.01
C LEU A 69 -25.96 -2.71 9.42
N ALA A 70 -25.17 -3.74 9.74
CA ALA A 70 -24.49 -3.84 11.03
C ALA A 70 -23.42 -2.75 11.22
N VAL A 71 -22.63 -2.47 10.16
CA VAL A 71 -21.63 -1.38 10.17
C VAL A 71 -22.31 -0.01 10.27
N VAL A 72 -23.38 0.23 9.50
CA VAL A 72 -24.14 1.48 9.57
C VAL A 72 -24.83 1.64 10.92
N GLY A 73 -25.42 0.57 11.47
CA GLY A 73 -26.08 0.58 12.76
C GLY A 73 -25.13 0.85 13.92
N THR A 74 -23.94 0.25 13.91
CA THR A 74 -22.90 0.51 14.92
C THR A 74 -22.31 1.92 14.82
N LEU A 75 -22.09 2.42 13.60
CA LEU A 75 -21.67 3.81 13.35
C LEU A 75 -22.74 4.82 13.83
N ALA A 76 -24.01 4.55 13.57
CA ALA A 76 -25.14 5.38 14.00
C ALA A 76 -25.31 5.36 15.53
N TRP A 77 -25.13 4.20 16.16
CA TRP A 77 -25.25 4.04 17.61
C TRP A 77 -24.14 4.79 18.37
N HIS A 78 -22.91 4.75 17.86
CA HIS A 78 -21.77 5.43 18.49
C HIS A 78 -21.52 6.86 17.98
N TRP A 79 -22.39 7.36 17.09
CA TRP A 79 -22.23 8.62 16.37
C TRP A 79 -21.92 9.83 17.26
N GLN A 80 -22.60 9.95 18.41
CA GLN A 80 -22.40 11.05 19.37
C GLN A 80 -20.99 11.02 20.01
N ALA A 81 -20.46 9.82 20.25
CA ALA A 81 -19.13 9.61 20.81
C ALA A 81 -18.03 9.77 19.74
N LEU A 82 -18.30 9.34 18.51
CA LEU A 82 -17.41 9.56 17.36
C LEU A 82 -17.23 11.05 17.05
N ARG A 83 -18.32 11.85 17.09
CA ARG A 83 -18.27 13.30 16.87
C ARG A 83 -17.47 14.06 17.92
N HIS A 84 -17.44 13.59 19.16
CA HIS A 84 -16.63 14.22 20.21
C HIS A 84 -15.12 13.91 20.08
N ASN A 85 -14.76 12.83 19.39
CA ASN A 85 -13.37 12.33 19.34
C ASN A 85 -12.92 12.03 17.89
N VAL A 86 -13.29 12.89 16.93
CA VAL A 86 -12.95 12.72 15.51
C VAL A 86 -11.46 12.55 15.30
N ALA A 87 -10.63 13.36 15.98
CA ALA A 87 -9.17 13.25 15.89
C ALA A 87 -8.64 11.88 16.34
N LEU A 88 -9.21 11.30 17.40
CA LEU A 88 -8.82 9.99 17.92
C LEU A 88 -9.18 8.85 16.95
N LEU A 89 -10.30 8.95 16.25
CA LEU A 89 -10.67 7.96 15.21
C LEU A 89 -9.70 7.96 14.04
N TYR A 90 -9.40 9.15 13.50
CA TYR A 90 -8.43 9.26 12.41
C TYR A 90 -7.03 8.82 12.88
N CYS A 91 -6.67 9.09 14.14
CA CYS A 91 -5.43 8.60 14.74
C CYS A 91 -5.37 7.08 14.83
N LEU A 92 -6.41 6.45 15.40
CA LEU A 92 -6.50 4.98 15.46
C LEU A 92 -6.47 4.34 14.07
N GLN A 93 -7.13 4.93 13.08
CA GLN A 93 -7.10 4.44 11.71
C GLN A 93 -5.70 4.55 11.12
N HIS A 94 -5.05 5.72 11.25
CA HIS A 94 -3.72 5.96 10.71
C HIS A 94 -2.66 5.08 11.38
N VAL A 95 -2.59 5.09 12.72
CA VAL A 95 -1.65 4.29 13.51
C VAL A 95 -1.93 2.80 13.33
N GLY A 96 -3.20 2.39 13.42
CA GLY A 96 -3.62 1.00 13.27
C GLY A 96 -3.27 0.43 11.89
N THR A 97 -3.48 1.20 10.83
CA THR A 97 -3.10 0.78 9.46
C THR A 97 -1.60 0.60 9.33
N ASN A 98 -0.80 1.57 9.82
CA ASN A 98 0.66 1.48 9.78
C ASN A 98 1.18 0.30 10.62
N LEU A 99 0.66 0.09 11.83
CA LEU A 99 1.04 -1.06 12.66
C LEU A 99 0.64 -2.39 12.02
N ALA A 100 -0.55 -2.49 11.43
CA ALA A 100 -0.99 -3.71 10.74
C ALA A 100 -0.06 -4.06 9.57
N LEU A 101 0.30 -3.06 8.74
CA LEU A 101 1.25 -3.24 7.65
C LEU A 101 2.66 -3.57 8.17
N GLY A 102 3.14 -2.84 9.18
CA GLY A 102 4.44 -3.10 9.80
C GLY A 102 4.54 -4.51 10.38
N LEU A 103 3.49 -4.98 11.06
CA LEU A 103 3.39 -6.34 11.59
C LEU A 103 3.29 -7.39 10.48
N LEU A 104 2.57 -7.11 9.39
CA LEU A 104 2.46 -8.02 8.26
C LEU A 104 3.83 -8.26 7.61
N PHE A 105 4.58 -7.18 7.34
CA PHE A 105 5.95 -7.27 6.84
C PHE A 105 6.88 -7.89 7.89
N GLY A 106 6.77 -7.46 9.14
CA GLY A 106 7.65 -7.89 10.23
C GLY A 106 7.50 -9.37 10.55
N ARG A 107 6.27 -9.89 10.65
CA ARG A 107 6.01 -11.32 10.86
C ARG A 107 6.57 -12.19 9.74
N SER A 108 6.59 -11.68 8.50
CA SER A 108 7.18 -12.40 7.37
C SER A 108 8.71 -12.59 7.48
N LEU A 109 9.39 -11.88 8.38
CA LEU A 109 10.85 -11.99 8.58
C LEU A 109 11.27 -13.12 9.53
N PHE A 110 10.37 -13.56 10.41
CA PHE A 110 10.66 -14.49 11.52
C PHE A 110 10.04 -15.88 11.34
N GLY A 111 9.16 -16.07 10.36
CA GLY A 111 8.56 -17.37 10.08
C GLY A 111 9.50 -18.30 9.30
N PRO A 112 9.20 -19.62 9.23
CA PRO A 112 9.93 -20.59 8.40
C PRO A 112 9.74 -20.34 6.89
N GLY A 113 8.93 -19.35 6.51
CA GLY A 113 8.64 -18.98 5.14
C GLY A 113 9.46 -17.79 4.64
N GLU A 114 9.19 -17.40 3.41
CA GLU A 114 9.84 -16.28 2.74
C GLU A 114 9.32 -14.92 3.24
N SER A 115 10.18 -13.91 3.21
CA SER A 115 9.75 -12.53 3.47
C SER A 115 8.69 -12.09 2.45
N LEU A 116 7.81 -11.18 2.83
CA LEU A 116 6.67 -10.79 2.00
C LEU A 116 7.09 -10.23 0.63
N VAL A 117 8.16 -9.42 0.61
CA VAL A 117 8.74 -8.90 -0.63
C VAL A 117 9.40 -10.01 -1.45
N THR A 118 10.02 -11.00 -0.79
CA THR A 118 10.60 -12.18 -1.46
C THR A 118 9.52 -12.98 -2.18
N ARG A 119 8.36 -13.18 -1.53
CA ARG A 119 7.23 -13.88 -2.12
C ARG A 119 6.69 -13.15 -3.35
N PHE A 120 6.60 -11.81 -3.31
CA PHE A 120 6.21 -11.01 -4.47
C PHE A 120 7.25 -11.08 -5.59
N ALA A 121 8.53 -10.96 -5.26
CA ALA A 121 9.61 -11.11 -6.24
C ALA A 121 9.59 -12.49 -6.89
N ARG A 122 9.35 -13.56 -6.10
CA ARG A 122 9.25 -14.93 -6.62
C ARG A 122 8.07 -15.08 -7.57
N LEU A 123 6.92 -14.50 -7.26
CA LEU A 123 5.77 -14.46 -8.18
C LEU A 123 6.11 -13.74 -9.49
N ALA A 124 6.82 -12.61 -9.39
CA ALA A 124 7.20 -11.79 -10.54
C ALA A 124 8.28 -12.43 -11.43
N HIS A 125 9.18 -13.23 -10.83
CA HIS A 125 10.30 -13.89 -11.51
C HIS A 125 10.07 -15.40 -11.74
N HIS A 126 8.81 -15.84 -11.79
CA HIS A 126 8.43 -17.23 -12.07
C HIS A 126 9.13 -18.29 -11.20
N GLY A 127 9.36 -17.99 -9.92
CA GLY A 127 9.93 -18.95 -8.98
C GLY A 127 11.45 -18.90 -8.83
N VAL A 128 12.19 -18.27 -9.74
CA VAL A 128 13.66 -18.27 -9.75
C VAL A 128 14.19 -16.97 -9.15
N LEU A 129 14.92 -17.07 -8.05
CA LEU A 129 15.59 -15.93 -7.39
C LEU A 129 17.04 -16.28 -7.06
N SER A 130 17.97 -15.35 -7.31
CA SER A 130 19.36 -15.50 -6.91
C SER A 130 19.54 -15.31 -5.39
N HIS A 131 20.64 -15.81 -4.82
CA HIS A 131 20.95 -15.56 -3.40
C HIS A 131 21.07 -14.07 -3.06
N ALA A 132 21.52 -13.25 -4.01
CA ALA A 132 21.58 -11.80 -3.87
C ALA A 132 20.18 -11.19 -3.79
N GLN A 133 19.26 -11.61 -4.68
CA GLN A 133 17.87 -11.19 -4.66
C GLN A 133 17.16 -11.58 -3.36
N LEU A 134 17.35 -12.81 -2.86
CA LEU A 134 16.77 -13.26 -1.59
C LEU A 134 17.23 -12.40 -0.40
N ARG A 135 18.52 -12.05 -0.33
CA ARG A 135 19.04 -11.14 0.70
C ARG A 135 18.46 -9.74 0.54
N TYR A 136 18.42 -9.23 -0.67
CA TYR A 136 17.92 -7.89 -0.98
C TYR A 136 16.44 -7.75 -0.60
N THR A 137 15.58 -8.66 -1.04
CA THR A 137 14.14 -8.62 -0.75
C THR A 137 13.86 -8.74 0.75
N ARG A 138 14.69 -9.48 1.51
CA ARG A 138 14.61 -9.50 2.97
C ARG A 138 14.99 -8.15 3.59
N GLN A 139 16.04 -7.49 3.11
CA GLN A 139 16.41 -6.13 3.56
C GLN A 139 15.33 -5.09 3.24
N VAL A 140 14.73 -5.17 2.06
CA VAL A 140 13.59 -4.32 1.68
C VAL A 140 12.40 -4.57 2.61
N THR A 141 12.15 -5.83 3.00
CA THR A 141 11.09 -6.15 3.97
C THR A 141 11.38 -5.51 5.34
N ILE A 142 12.63 -5.56 5.83
CA ILE A 142 13.05 -4.88 7.07
C ILE A 142 12.82 -3.37 6.97
N ALA A 143 13.23 -2.76 5.85
CA ALA A 143 13.08 -1.33 5.62
C ALA A 143 11.61 -0.89 5.64
N TRP A 144 10.71 -1.67 5.01
CA TRP A 144 9.27 -1.45 5.08
C TRP A 144 8.70 -1.60 6.49
N THR A 145 9.09 -2.65 7.23
CA THR A 145 8.70 -2.81 8.63
C THR A 145 9.12 -1.62 9.49
N ALA A 146 10.37 -1.16 9.33
CA ALA A 146 10.90 -0.01 10.06
C ALA A 146 10.17 1.29 9.69
N PHE A 147 9.90 1.52 8.40
CA PHE A 147 9.17 2.68 7.91
C PHE A 147 7.75 2.77 8.52
N PHE A 148 7.00 1.66 8.48
CA PHE A 148 5.65 1.62 9.05
C PHE A 148 5.66 1.76 10.58
N GLY A 149 6.61 1.12 11.26
CA GLY A 149 6.79 1.26 12.70
C GLY A 149 7.13 2.69 13.12
N ALA A 150 8.07 3.34 12.41
CA ALA A 150 8.44 4.73 12.65
C ALA A 150 7.28 5.69 12.37
N THR A 151 6.53 5.47 11.28
CA THR A 151 5.35 6.28 10.94
C THR A 151 4.28 6.20 12.02
N ALA A 152 4.00 4.99 12.54
CA ALA A 152 3.07 4.80 13.65
C ALA A 152 3.55 5.50 14.94
N ALA A 153 4.85 5.39 15.26
CA ALA A 153 5.44 6.03 16.43
C ALA A 153 5.40 7.57 16.35
N VAL A 154 5.77 8.14 15.20
CA VAL A 154 5.71 9.60 14.96
C VAL A 154 4.28 10.09 15.00
N SER A 155 3.34 9.38 14.36
CA SER A 155 1.91 9.73 14.38
C SER A 155 1.37 9.75 15.81
N THR A 156 1.69 8.72 16.61
CA THR A 156 1.27 8.64 18.02
C THR A 156 1.88 9.77 18.85
N THR A 157 3.17 10.06 18.65
CA THR A 157 3.87 11.13 19.38
C THR A 157 3.27 12.51 19.05
N LEU A 158 3.05 12.80 17.76
CA LEU A 158 2.41 14.05 17.35
C LEU A 158 0.98 14.17 17.88
N PHE A 159 0.23 13.07 17.93
CA PHE A 159 -1.13 13.09 18.48
C PHE A 159 -1.15 13.39 19.99
N LEU A 160 -0.18 12.89 20.75
CA LEU A 160 -0.13 13.06 22.21
C LEU A 160 0.44 14.41 22.64
N PHE A 161 1.37 14.97 21.87
CA PHE A 161 2.17 16.12 22.31
C PHE A 161 2.06 17.37 21.41
N ALA A 162 1.53 17.26 20.20
CA ALA A 162 1.41 18.37 19.26
C ALA A 162 -0.04 18.83 19.09
N PRO A 163 -0.26 20.07 18.61
CA PRO A 163 -1.59 20.54 18.25
C PRO A 163 -2.24 19.63 17.17
N PRO A 164 -3.58 19.43 17.20
CA PRO A 164 -4.27 18.55 16.24
C PRO A 164 -4.00 18.87 14.77
N ALA A 165 -3.83 20.15 14.43
CA ALA A 165 -3.46 20.58 13.08
C ALA A 165 -2.09 20.03 12.63
N VAL A 166 -1.09 20.04 13.51
CA VAL A 166 0.27 19.53 13.20
C VAL A 166 0.24 18.02 12.99
N TRP A 167 -0.45 17.29 13.88
CA TRP A 167 -0.66 15.86 13.72
C TRP A 167 -1.40 15.54 12.41
N SER A 168 -2.45 16.30 12.10
CA SER A 168 -3.26 16.12 10.91
C SER A 168 -2.47 16.34 9.60
N ILE A 169 -1.57 17.33 9.55
CA ILE A 169 -0.67 17.53 8.41
C ILE A 169 0.21 16.29 8.21
N PHE A 170 0.78 15.74 9.28
CA PHE A 170 1.61 14.54 9.18
C PHE A 170 0.81 13.33 8.68
N ALA A 171 -0.33 13.06 9.34
CA ALA A 171 -1.13 11.88 9.08
C ALA A 171 -1.81 11.91 7.70
N ASN A 172 -2.35 13.05 7.29
CA ASN A 172 -3.18 13.16 6.09
C ASN A 172 -2.43 13.68 4.86
N LEU A 173 -1.45 14.57 5.03
CA LEU A 173 -0.74 15.21 3.92
C LEU A 173 0.64 14.62 3.68
N LEU A 174 1.45 14.41 4.73
CA LEU A 174 2.85 13.98 4.57
C LEU A 174 3.02 12.47 4.39
N THR A 175 2.09 11.66 4.88
CA THR A 175 2.22 10.19 4.80
C THR A 175 2.28 9.69 3.35
N ILE A 176 1.53 10.29 2.43
CA ILE A 176 1.53 9.90 1.01
C ILE A 176 2.87 10.23 0.30
N PRO A 177 3.40 11.47 0.39
CA PRO A 177 4.75 11.79 -0.08
C PRO A 177 5.83 10.89 0.51
N LEU A 178 5.80 10.63 1.81
CA LEU A 178 6.77 9.75 2.48
C LEU A 178 6.71 8.32 1.94
N LEU A 179 5.50 7.80 1.70
CA LEU A 179 5.31 6.50 1.08
C LEU A 179 5.89 6.47 -0.34
N GLY A 180 5.64 7.51 -1.13
CA GLY A 180 6.21 7.67 -2.48
C GLY A 180 7.74 7.74 -2.46
N LEU A 181 8.30 8.50 -1.51
CA LEU A 181 9.74 8.60 -1.30
C LEU A 181 10.36 7.24 -0.94
N MET A 182 9.69 6.46 -0.08
CA MET A 182 10.13 5.12 0.30
C MET A 182 10.17 4.18 -0.91
N PHE A 183 9.15 4.20 -1.76
CA PHE A 183 9.16 3.44 -3.02
C PHE A 183 10.25 3.92 -3.98
N ALA A 184 10.45 5.22 -4.13
CA ALA A 184 11.50 5.77 -4.98
C ALA A 184 12.90 5.38 -4.47
N ALA A 185 13.12 5.45 -3.15
CA ALA A 185 14.36 5.03 -2.51
C ALA A 185 14.62 3.53 -2.74
N GLU A 186 13.60 2.67 -2.53
CA GLU A 186 13.69 1.24 -2.82
C GLU A 186 14.08 0.99 -4.28
N TYR A 187 13.43 1.66 -5.22
CA TYR A 187 13.73 1.51 -6.64
C TYR A 187 15.16 1.94 -7.00
N LEU A 188 15.63 3.07 -6.46
CA LEU A 188 17.00 3.53 -6.68
C LEU A 188 18.05 2.59 -6.07
N VAL A 189 17.80 2.07 -4.87
CA VAL A 189 18.68 1.08 -4.24
C VAL A 189 18.68 -0.21 -5.04
N ARG A 190 17.51 -0.64 -5.53
CA ARG A 190 17.37 -1.82 -6.39
C ARG A 190 18.26 -1.72 -7.62
N GLN A 191 18.26 -0.58 -8.31
CA GLN A 191 19.08 -0.36 -9.50
C GLN A 191 20.58 -0.32 -9.21
N ARG A 192 21.00 0.11 -8.01
CA ARG A 192 22.41 0.19 -7.64
C ARG A 192 22.98 -1.12 -7.13
N VAL A 193 22.19 -1.90 -6.40
CA VAL A 193 22.65 -3.09 -5.69
C VAL A 193 22.51 -4.35 -6.54
N LEU A 194 21.48 -4.45 -7.38
CA LEU A 194 21.28 -5.60 -8.25
C LEU A 194 21.96 -5.34 -9.61
N PRO A 195 22.68 -6.33 -10.17
CA PRO A 195 23.26 -6.22 -11.50
C PRO A 195 22.20 -5.92 -12.56
N PRO A 196 22.52 -5.19 -13.66
CA PRO A 196 21.58 -4.90 -14.75
C PRO A 196 20.90 -6.16 -15.31
N ALA A 197 21.58 -7.32 -15.30
CA ALA A 197 21.04 -8.61 -15.73
C ALA A 197 19.94 -9.17 -14.80
N GLU A 198 19.93 -8.78 -13.53
CA GLU A 198 18.90 -9.13 -12.54
C GLU A 198 17.84 -8.02 -12.40
N CYS A 199 18.17 -6.78 -12.81
CA CYS A 199 17.22 -5.68 -12.98
C CYS A 199 16.46 -5.75 -14.31
N ALA A 200 17.02 -6.39 -15.33
CA ALA A 200 16.40 -6.54 -16.63
C ALA A 200 15.17 -7.44 -16.50
N GLY A 201 14.02 -6.82 -16.74
CA GLY A 201 12.74 -7.50 -16.72
C GLY A 201 12.73 -8.71 -17.66
N ILE A 202 11.76 -9.58 -17.39
CA ILE A 202 11.21 -10.72 -18.15
C ILE A 202 11.63 -10.83 -19.65
N ALA A 203 11.84 -9.73 -20.36
CA ALA A 203 12.37 -9.68 -21.72
C ALA A 203 13.76 -10.34 -21.91
N ASP A 204 14.69 -10.26 -20.96
CA ASP A 204 16.04 -10.82 -21.13
C ASP A 204 16.11 -12.32 -20.85
N SER A 205 15.32 -12.81 -19.88
CA SER A 205 15.12 -14.25 -19.67
C SER A 205 14.38 -14.91 -20.84
N VAL A 206 13.41 -14.21 -21.45
CA VAL A 206 12.74 -14.67 -22.68
C VAL A 206 13.69 -14.68 -23.89
N ARG A 207 14.62 -13.72 -23.99
CA ARG A 207 15.65 -13.72 -25.04
C ARG A 207 16.62 -14.89 -24.88
N GLY A 208 17.13 -15.13 -23.68
CA GLY A 208 18.03 -16.27 -23.40
C GLY A 208 17.37 -17.63 -23.66
N TYR A 209 16.08 -17.78 -23.34
CA TYR A 209 15.32 -19.01 -23.64
C TYR A 209 15.08 -19.20 -25.15
N ARG A 210 14.76 -18.12 -25.89
CA ARG A 210 14.59 -18.17 -27.34
C ARG A 210 15.88 -18.55 -28.07
N GLU A 211 17.02 -18.08 -27.58
CA GLU A 211 18.34 -18.40 -28.15
C GLU A 211 18.73 -19.86 -27.89
N THR A 212 18.51 -20.38 -26.68
CA THR A 212 18.74 -21.80 -26.38
C THR A 212 17.82 -22.74 -27.17
N MET A 213 16.56 -22.37 -27.40
CA MET A 213 15.64 -23.15 -28.23
C MET A 213 16.00 -23.11 -29.73
N ARG A 214 16.47 -21.97 -30.25
CA ARG A 214 16.98 -21.87 -31.63
C ARG A 214 18.22 -22.76 -31.86
N GLN A 215 19.13 -22.84 -30.88
CA GLN A 215 20.32 -23.70 -30.97
C GLN A 215 20.00 -25.20 -30.89
N ARG A 216 18.96 -25.59 -30.13
CA ARG A 216 18.48 -26.98 -30.13
C ARG A 216 17.81 -27.36 -31.45
N GLY A 217 17.01 -26.46 -32.03
CA GLY A 217 16.38 -26.69 -33.34
C GLY A 217 17.39 -26.81 -34.48
N SER A 218 18.44 -25.98 -34.51
CA SER A 218 19.47 -26.06 -35.56
C SER A 218 20.35 -27.31 -35.47
N ARG A 219 20.63 -27.82 -34.26
CA ARG A 219 21.35 -29.09 -34.07
C ARG A 219 20.51 -30.33 -34.44
N ALA A 220 19.18 -30.24 -34.32
CA ALA A 220 18.27 -31.32 -34.73
C ALA A 220 18.04 -31.36 -36.24
N SER A 221 18.19 -30.23 -36.94
CA SER A 221 18.06 -30.12 -38.41
C SER A 221 19.33 -30.52 -39.18
N ASN A 222 20.45 -30.71 -38.49
CA ASN A 222 21.77 -30.99 -39.09
C ASN A 222 22.24 -32.44 -38.82
N ARG A 223 21.31 -33.32 -38.42
CA ARG A 223 21.44 -34.78 -38.37
C ARG A 223 20.42 -35.38 -39.31
#